data_AF-A0A8J3SRR4-F1
#
_entry.id   AF-A0A8J3SRR4-F1
#
_cell.length_a   1.000
_cell.length_b   1.000
_cell.length_c   1.000
_cell.angle_alpha   90.00
_cell.angle_beta   90.00
_cell.angle_gamma   90.00
#
_symmetry.space_group_name_H-M   'P 1'
#
loop_
_entity.id
_entity.type
_entity.pdbx_description
1 polymer ?
#
loop_
_entity_poly.entity_id
_entity_poly.type
_entity_poly.pdbx_seq_one_letter_code
_entity_poly.pdbx_strand_id
1 'polypeptide(L)'
;MGASQWERIVPTGLWGSHGHPYATRIKDSGSAGQAVVVGGAKISFVSGQELIDSGYEKVPMQVIPNRVWAAMPTQIADGTRIAKAGATSEAAIVGRARIDFHTMAELQAAGYGGKLRQVIPARVWNGLTTDIADGTYVKSPDAAAVWLVNGGRRTAASQSTGVKVIPTRVLDAIPLA
;
A
#
# COMPACT_ATOMS: atom_id res chain seq x y z
N MET A 1 13.55 -44.86 6.99
CA MET A 1 12.82 -44.11 5.94
C MET A 1 12.85 -42.65 6.32
N GLY A 2 13.76 -41.90 5.69
CA GLY A 2 14.14 -40.54 6.09
C GLY A 2 13.13 -39.51 5.61
N ALA A 3 12.67 -38.66 6.53
CA ALA A 3 11.83 -37.51 6.22
C ALA A 3 12.65 -36.48 5.43
N SER A 4 12.02 -35.98 4.38
CA SER A 4 12.52 -35.02 3.40
C SER A 4 13.00 -33.71 4.02
N GLN A 5 14.27 -33.39 3.74
CA GLN A 5 14.94 -32.12 3.97
C GLN A 5 14.36 -31.03 3.04
N TRP A 6 13.28 -30.39 3.46
CA TRP A 6 12.85 -29.09 2.93
C TRP A 6 13.03 -28.04 4.03
N GLU A 7 14.30 -27.75 4.33
CA GLU A 7 14.63 -26.59 5.15
C GLU A 7 14.32 -25.32 4.36
N ARG A 8 13.32 -24.58 4.88
CA ARG A 8 13.16 -23.14 4.69
C ARG A 8 14.53 -22.48 4.72
N ILE A 9 15.00 -22.05 3.55
CA ILE A 9 16.01 -20.99 3.49
C ILE A 9 15.30 -19.72 3.96
N VAL A 10 15.42 -19.42 5.25
CA VAL A 10 15.22 -18.06 5.76
C VAL A 10 16.61 -17.45 5.82
N PRO A 11 16.99 -16.52 4.92
CA PRO A 11 18.22 -15.77 5.10
C PRO A 11 18.02 -14.85 6.30
N THR A 12 18.53 -15.28 7.44
CA THR A 12 18.82 -14.42 8.58
C THR A 12 20.08 -13.62 8.27
N GLY A 13 19.95 -12.29 8.27
CA GLY A 13 21.06 -11.35 8.36
C GLY A 13 21.33 -10.54 7.10
N LEU A 14 21.06 -9.23 7.14
CA LEU A 14 22.10 -8.20 7.27
C LEU A 14 21.44 -6.82 7.19
N TRP A 15 21.52 -6.08 8.28
CA TRP A 15 21.19 -4.66 8.32
C TRP A 15 22.22 -3.89 7.47
N GLY A 16 21.81 -3.53 6.27
CA GLY A 16 22.55 -2.67 5.34
C GLY A 16 21.56 -2.07 4.36
N SER A 17 21.64 -0.77 4.14
CA SER A 17 20.71 0.08 3.43
C SER A 17 20.56 -0.23 1.93
N HIS A 18 20.11 -1.42 1.50
CA HIS A 18 20.03 -1.76 0.09
C HIS A 18 18.92 -2.78 -0.22
N GLY A 19 17.84 -2.31 -0.85
CA GLY A 19 16.80 -3.13 -1.46
C GLY A 19 15.63 -3.45 -0.52
N HIS A 20 14.40 -3.22 -0.99
CA HIS A 20 13.20 -3.71 -0.33
C HIS A 20 13.09 -5.23 -0.61
N PRO A 21 13.39 -6.14 0.35
CA PRO A 21 13.49 -7.57 0.08
C PRO A 21 12.15 -8.24 -0.31
N TYR A 22 11.06 -7.48 -0.36
CA TYR A 22 9.71 -7.97 -0.64
C TYR A 22 9.01 -7.24 -1.78
N ALA A 23 9.72 -6.42 -2.55
CA ALA A 23 9.10 -5.63 -3.60
C ALA A 23 9.42 -6.19 -4.98
N THR A 24 8.39 -6.41 -5.79
CA THR A 24 8.53 -7.00 -7.13
C THR A 24 8.69 -5.91 -8.17
N ARG A 25 9.88 -5.79 -8.77
CA ARG A 25 10.11 -4.95 -9.95
C ARG A 25 9.90 -5.77 -11.22
N ILE A 26 9.13 -5.23 -12.15
CA ILE A 26 8.78 -5.87 -13.41
C ILE A 26 9.11 -4.99 -14.60
N LYS A 27 9.31 -5.61 -15.77
CA LYS A 27 9.51 -4.97 -17.07
C LYS A 27 8.60 -5.62 -18.11
N ASP A 28 8.00 -4.79 -18.95
CA ASP A 28 7.24 -5.24 -20.13
C ASP A 28 8.18 -5.87 -21.17
N SER A 29 7.89 -7.09 -21.62
CA SER A 29 8.66 -7.73 -22.70
C SER A 29 8.57 -6.99 -24.03
N GLY A 30 7.50 -6.22 -24.25
CA GLY A 30 7.25 -5.48 -25.48
C GLY A 30 7.83 -4.05 -25.51
N SER A 31 8.39 -3.56 -24.41
CA SER A 31 8.88 -2.18 -24.32
C SER A 31 10.01 -2.01 -23.31
N ALA A 32 10.51 -0.78 -23.16
CA ALA A 32 11.44 -0.43 -22.08
C ALA A 32 10.72 -0.13 -20.74
N GLY A 33 9.39 -0.22 -20.69
CA GLY A 33 8.58 0.15 -19.54
C GLY A 33 8.89 -0.72 -18.31
N GLN A 34 9.11 -0.07 -17.17
CA GLN A 34 9.38 -0.73 -15.89
C GLN A 34 8.38 -0.27 -14.83
N ALA A 35 8.07 -1.16 -13.89
CA ALA A 35 7.14 -0.88 -12.81
C ALA A 35 7.51 -1.64 -11.54
N VAL A 36 6.94 -1.20 -10.42
CA VAL A 36 6.87 -1.99 -9.19
C VAL A 36 5.45 -2.49 -8.99
N VAL A 37 5.31 -3.68 -8.41
CA VAL A 37 4.01 -4.19 -7.93
C VAL A 37 3.80 -3.76 -6.49
N VAL A 38 2.75 -2.96 -6.25
CA VAL A 38 2.38 -2.44 -4.92
C VAL A 38 0.92 -2.76 -4.63
N GLY A 39 0.66 -3.54 -3.59
CA GLY A 39 -0.72 -3.96 -3.25
C GLY A 39 -1.45 -4.63 -4.42
N GLY A 40 -0.73 -5.41 -5.23
CA GLY A 40 -1.24 -6.05 -6.46
C GLY A 40 -1.31 -5.14 -7.70
N ALA A 41 -1.05 -3.84 -7.55
CA ALA A 41 -1.08 -2.89 -8.65
C ALA A 41 0.28 -2.70 -9.31
N LYS A 42 0.29 -2.54 -10.63
CA LYS A 42 1.46 -2.10 -11.39
C LYS A 42 1.60 -0.58 -11.32
N ILE A 43 2.68 -0.11 -10.71
CA ILE A 43 3.05 1.29 -10.63
C ILE A 43 4.25 1.55 -11.53
N SER A 44 4.00 2.14 -12.71
CA SER A 44 5.01 2.31 -13.75
C SER A 44 5.93 3.48 -13.46
N PHE A 45 7.25 3.29 -13.55
CA PHE A 45 8.23 4.36 -13.47
C PHE A 45 8.24 5.16 -14.77
N VAL A 46 8.21 6.49 -14.68
CA VAL A 46 8.27 7.36 -15.86
C VAL A 46 9.68 7.82 -16.23
N SER A 47 10.65 7.61 -15.34
CA SER A 47 12.06 7.92 -15.57
C SER A 47 12.99 7.03 -14.75
N GLY A 48 14.27 6.97 -15.14
CA GLY A 48 15.30 6.29 -14.35
C GLY A 48 15.50 6.93 -12.96
N GLN A 49 15.43 8.27 -12.89
CA GLN A 49 15.52 8.99 -11.61
C GLN A 49 14.40 8.59 -10.65
N GLU A 50 13.18 8.47 -11.15
CA GLU A 50 12.04 8.08 -10.30
C GLU A 50 12.20 6.67 -9.72
N LEU A 51 12.78 5.76 -10.51
CA LEU A 51 13.11 4.40 -10.08
C LEU A 51 14.21 4.38 -9.02
N ILE A 52 15.22 5.26 -9.14
CA ILE A 52 16.28 5.45 -8.14
C ILE A 52 15.70 6.07 -6.85
N ASP A 53 14.95 7.17 -6.95
CA ASP A 53 14.35 7.88 -5.81
C ASP A 53 13.37 6.99 -5.02
N SER A 54 12.73 6.05 -5.71
CA SER A 54 11.83 5.07 -5.11
C SER A 54 12.58 3.85 -4.53
N GLY A 55 13.90 3.76 -4.69
CA GLY A 55 14.75 2.71 -4.13
C GLY A 55 14.76 1.39 -4.91
N TYR A 56 14.32 1.39 -6.17
CA TYR A 56 14.12 0.19 -6.98
C TYR A 56 15.26 -0.15 -7.94
N GLU A 57 16.28 0.70 -8.04
CA GLU A 57 17.42 0.52 -8.97
C GLU A 57 18.09 -0.85 -8.83
N LYS A 58 18.34 -1.26 -7.59
CA LYS A 58 19.03 -2.51 -7.25
C LYS A 58 18.08 -3.69 -7.06
N VAL A 59 16.77 -3.49 -7.17
CA VAL A 59 15.80 -4.58 -7.05
C VAL A 59 15.84 -5.44 -8.32
N PRO A 60 15.97 -6.77 -8.21
CA PRO A 60 15.94 -7.66 -9.37
C PRO A 60 14.69 -7.45 -10.22
N MET A 61 14.90 -7.35 -11.52
CA MET A 61 13.83 -7.07 -12.49
C MET A 61 13.36 -8.36 -13.13
N GLN A 62 12.05 -8.60 -13.10
CA GLN A 62 11.41 -9.71 -13.79
C GLN A 62 10.80 -9.22 -15.11
N VAL A 63 11.15 -9.86 -16.23
CA VAL A 63 10.52 -9.57 -17.52
C VAL A 63 9.23 -10.38 -17.62
N ILE A 64 8.11 -9.72 -17.91
CA ILE A 64 6.80 -10.36 -18.06
C ILE A 64 6.24 -10.14 -19.47
N PRO A 65 5.42 -11.07 -19.99
CA PRO A 65 4.78 -10.88 -21.29
C PRO A 65 3.92 -9.62 -21.35
N ASN A 66 3.92 -8.93 -22.50
CA ASN A 66 3.13 -7.72 -22.70
C ASN A 66 1.62 -7.90 -22.39
N ARG A 67 1.05 -9.07 -22.72
CA ARG A 67 -0.34 -9.41 -22.36
C ARG A 67 -0.58 -9.36 -20.84
N VAL A 68 0.33 -9.95 -20.06
CA VAL A 68 0.25 -9.94 -18.59
C VAL A 68 0.41 -8.52 -18.09
N TRP A 69 1.41 -7.79 -18.59
CA TRP A 69 1.64 -6.39 -18.25
C TRP A 69 0.39 -5.54 -18.47
N ALA A 70 -0.25 -5.62 -19.63
CA ALA A 70 -1.45 -4.84 -19.98
C ALA A 70 -2.66 -5.19 -19.10
N ALA A 71 -2.77 -6.44 -18.64
CA ALA A 71 -3.86 -6.89 -17.79
C ALA A 71 -3.70 -6.55 -16.29
N MET A 72 -2.51 -6.10 -15.86
CA MET A 72 -2.29 -5.80 -14.44
C MET A 72 -3.13 -4.61 -13.97
N PRO A 73 -3.74 -4.69 -12.77
CA PRO A 73 -4.41 -3.55 -12.15
C PRO A 73 -3.44 -2.37 -11.98
N THR A 74 -3.95 -1.15 -12.10
CA THR A 74 -3.19 0.08 -11.79
C THR A 74 -3.56 0.68 -10.44
N GLN A 75 -4.63 0.19 -9.83
CA GLN A 75 -5.14 0.65 -8.55
C GLN A 75 -4.62 -0.22 -7.41
N ILE A 76 -3.98 0.43 -6.44
CA ILE A 76 -3.46 -0.22 -5.23
C ILE A 76 -4.62 -0.74 -4.39
N ALA A 77 -4.54 -2.00 -3.95
CA ALA A 77 -5.59 -2.61 -3.14
C ALA A 77 -5.67 -2.01 -1.73
N ASP A 78 -6.88 -2.01 -1.18
CA ASP A 78 -7.15 -1.68 0.22
C ASP A 78 -6.29 -2.49 1.19
N GLY A 79 -5.92 -1.88 2.32
CA GLY A 79 -5.09 -2.49 3.34
C GLY A 79 -3.59 -2.46 3.02
N THR A 80 -3.19 -1.88 1.89
CA THR A 80 -1.78 -1.72 1.53
C THR A 80 -1.15 -0.55 2.29
N ARG A 81 0.00 -0.77 2.95
CA ARG A 81 0.83 0.29 3.53
C ARG A 81 1.81 0.80 2.48
N ILE A 82 1.78 2.09 2.24
CA ILE A 82 2.62 2.77 1.26
C ILE A 82 3.45 3.89 1.88
N ALA A 83 4.55 4.24 1.24
CA ALA A 83 5.40 5.35 1.60
C ALA A 83 5.76 6.20 0.37
N LYS A 84 5.92 7.49 0.57
CA LYS A 84 6.32 8.42 -0.49
C LYS A 84 7.83 8.33 -0.74
N ALA A 85 8.23 8.12 -1.99
CA ALA A 85 9.63 8.21 -2.40
C ALA A 85 10.24 9.57 -1.99
N GLY A 86 11.46 9.55 -1.45
CA GLY A 86 12.17 10.74 -0.99
C GLY A 86 11.61 11.41 0.28
N ALA A 87 10.65 10.81 0.98
CA ALA A 87 10.07 11.37 2.20
C ALA A 87 9.81 10.32 3.28
N THR A 88 9.54 10.78 4.50
CA THR A 88 9.16 9.94 5.65
C THR A 88 7.65 9.69 5.73
N SER A 89 6.85 10.32 4.86
CA SER A 89 5.39 10.17 4.84
C SER A 89 4.98 8.73 4.54
N GLU A 90 4.05 8.22 5.35
CA GLU A 90 3.46 6.90 5.21
C GLU A 90 1.94 6.97 5.25
N ALA A 91 1.29 6.04 4.55
CA ALA A 91 -0.15 5.97 4.44
C ALA A 91 -0.63 4.54 4.29
N ALA A 92 -1.93 4.34 4.48
CA ALA A 92 -2.64 3.15 4.06
C ALA A 92 -3.59 3.46 2.91
N ILE A 93 -3.89 2.46 2.08
CA ILE A 93 -5.04 2.53 1.17
C ILE A 93 -6.29 2.00 1.91
N VAL A 94 -7.33 2.82 2.00
CA VAL A 94 -8.59 2.50 2.67
C VAL A 94 -9.74 3.05 1.83
N GLY A 95 -10.65 2.20 1.38
CA GLY A 95 -11.76 2.63 0.53
C GLY A 95 -11.25 3.37 -0.72
N ARG A 96 -10.17 2.86 -1.34
CA ARG A 96 -9.48 3.49 -2.48
C ARG A 96 -8.76 4.81 -2.18
N ALA A 97 -8.79 5.31 -0.95
CA ALA A 97 -8.16 6.57 -0.55
C ALA A 97 -6.83 6.36 0.15
N ARG A 98 -5.93 7.34 0.02
CA ARG A 98 -4.70 7.44 0.80
C ARG A 98 -5.00 8.06 2.16
N ILE A 99 -4.79 7.28 3.21
CA ILE A 99 -4.93 7.73 4.59
C ILE A 99 -3.55 7.86 5.21
N ASP A 100 -3.09 9.11 5.32
CA ASP A 100 -1.77 9.43 5.88
C ASP A 100 -1.70 9.08 7.37
N PHE A 101 -0.53 8.67 7.84
CA PHE A 101 -0.21 8.51 9.26
C PHE A 101 0.78 9.60 9.67
N HIS A 102 0.44 10.35 10.72
CA HIS A 102 1.30 11.43 11.22
C HIS A 102 2.25 10.95 12.31
N THR A 103 1.98 9.80 12.93
CA THR A 103 2.83 9.19 13.96
C THR A 103 2.89 7.68 13.80
N MET A 104 3.94 7.07 14.36
CA MET A 104 4.03 5.61 14.45
C MET A 104 2.89 5.02 15.31
N ALA A 105 2.43 5.75 16.33
CA ALA A 105 1.32 5.33 17.17
C ALA A 105 0.01 5.24 16.37
N GLU A 106 -0.30 6.22 15.50
CA GLU A 106 -1.47 6.14 14.61
C GLU A 106 -1.40 4.92 13.70
N LEU A 107 -0.23 4.68 13.10
CA LEU A 107 0.00 3.57 12.19
C LEU A 107 -0.17 2.21 12.89
N GLN A 108 0.33 2.08 14.12
CA GLN A 108 0.20 0.87 14.94
C GLN A 108 -1.25 0.66 15.39
N ALA A 109 -1.91 1.71 15.91
CA ALA A 109 -3.29 1.64 16.37
C ALA A 109 -4.26 1.30 15.24
N ALA A 110 -3.99 1.79 14.01
CA ALA A 110 -4.75 1.41 12.83
C ALA A 110 -4.46 -0.01 12.30
N GLY A 111 -3.52 -0.75 12.91
CA GLY A 111 -3.18 -2.12 12.54
C GLY A 111 -2.23 -2.24 11.33
N TYR A 112 -1.54 -1.17 10.94
CA TYR A 112 -0.60 -1.15 9.82
C TYR A 112 0.86 -1.32 10.23
N GLY A 113 1.15 -1.34 11.54
CA GLY A 113 2.51 -1.46 12.13
C GLY A 113 3.35 -2.60 11.55
N GLY A 114 2.74 -3.79 11.47
CA GLY A 114 3.40 -4.99 10.95
C GLY A 114 3.29 -5.19 9.45
N LYS A 115 2.59 -4.31 8.72
CA LYS A 115 2.44 -4.46 7.27
C LYS A 115 3.68 -4.00 6.53
N LEU A 116 3.96 -4.67 5.41
CA LEU A 116 5.07 -4.33 4.53
C LEU A 116 4.93 -2.89 4.02
N ARG A 117 5.94 -2.08 4.30
CA ARG A 117 6.09 -0.71 3.78
C ARG A 117 6.54 -0.76 2.32
N GLN A 118 5.68 -0.36 1.40
CA GLN A 118 5.96 -0.33 -0.04
C GLN A 118 6.16 1.11 -0.52
N VAL A 119 7.31 1.44 -1.09
CA VAL A 119 7.60 2.80 -1.57
C VAL A 119 6.98 2.99 -2.95
N ILE A 120 6.25 4.09 -3.12
CA ILE A 120 5.72 4.51 -4.41
C ILE A 120 6.33 5.85 -4.82
N PRO A 121 6.43 6.12 -6.13
CA PRO A 121 7.00 7.39 -6.54
C PRO A 121 6.12 8.59 -6.19
N ALA A 122 6.75 9.74 -5.94
CA ALA A 122 6.08 10.92 -5.41
C ALA A 122 4.91 11.42 -6.28
N ARG A 123 5.02 11.28 -7.61
CA ARG A 123 3.94 11.57 -8.57
C ARG A 123 2.69 10.73 -8.28
N VAL A 124 2.86 9.42 -8.09
CA VAL A 124 1.74 8.51 -7.80
C VAL A 124 1.16 8.85 -6.45
N TRP A 125 2.00 9.05 -5.43
CA TRP A 125 1.56 9.48 -4.10
C TRP A 125 0.68 10.73 -4.14
N ASN A 126 1.13 11.78 -4.85
CA ASN A 126 0.43 13.05 -4.95
C ASN A 126 -0.88 12.95 -5.77
N GLY A 127 -0.99 11.94 -6.66
CA GLY A 127 -2.19 11.69 -7.45
C GLY A 127 -3.23 10.80 -6.77
N LEU A 128 -2.93 10.21 -5.61
CA LEU A 128 -3.92 9.44 -4.85
C LEU A 128 -4.92 10.38 -4.18
N THR A 129 -6.21 10.07 -4.31
CA THR A 129 -7.26 10.78 -3.56
C THR A 129 -7.14 10.51 -2.06
N THR A 130 -7.53 11.50 -1.26
CA THR A 130 -7.69 11.38 0.20
C THR A 130 -9.14 11.14 0.62
N ASP A 131 -10.07 11.18 -0.33
CA ASP A 131 -11.50 10.99 -0.07
C ASP A 131 -11.85 9.51 -0.09
N ILE A 132 -12.32 8.99 1.03
CA ILE A 132 -12.77 7.60 1.19
C ILE A 132 -14.00 7.39 0.31
N ALA A 133 -13.95 6.36 -0.54
CA ALA A 133 -15.06 6.04 -1.43
C ALA A 133 -16.31 5.57 -0.67
N ASP A 134 -17.46 5.84 -1.27
CA ASP A 134 -18.76 5.38 -0.80
C ASP A 134 -18.81 3.85 -0.63
N GLY A 135 -19.62 3.38 0.31
CA GLY A 135 -19.72 1.96 0.65
C GLY A 135 -18.60 1.47 1.58
N THR A 136 -17.68 2.34 2.01
CA THR A 136 -16.59 1.95 2.91
C THR A 136 -17.03 2.01 4.37
N TYR A 137 -16.89 0.90 5.08
CA TYR A 137 -17.09 0.85 6.53
C TYR A 137 -15.79 1.18 7.26
N VAL A 138 -15.84 2.15 8.17
CA VAL A 138 -14.68 2.63 8.92
C VAL A 138 -14.95 2.69 10.42
N LYS A 139 -13.89 2.61 11.21
CA LYS A 139 -13.91 2.91 12.66
C LYS A 139 -12.57 3.47 13.12
N SER A 140 -12.57 4.12 14.28
CA SER A 140 -11.33 4.46 14.98
C SER A 140 -10.80 3.24 15.75
N PRO A 141 -9.51 3.20 16.13
CA PRO A 141 -8.87 2.02 16.71
C PRO A 141 -9.62 1.42 17.89
N ASP A 142 -10.03 2.28 18.83
CA ASP A 142 -10.58 1.87 20.12
C ASP A 142 -12.11 2.00 20.20
N ALA A 143 -12.77 2.42 19.12
CA ALA A 143 -14.22 2.56 19.10
C ALA A 143 -14.91 1.26 18.67
N ALA A 144 -16.03 0.95 19.35
CA ALA A 144 -16.98 -0.06 18.89
C ALA A 144 -17.86 0.47 17.75
N ALA A 145 -18.09 1.78 17.69
CA ALA A 145 -18.92 2.41 16.66
C ALA A 145 -18.30 2.27 15.27
N VAL A 146 -19.09 1.70 14.35
CA VAL A 146 -18.74 1.58 12.93
C VAL A 146 -19.55 2.58 12.15
N TRP A 147 -18.93 3.15 11.12
CA TRP A 147 -19.52 4.15 10.28
C TRP A 147 -19.45 3.74 8.81
N LEU A 148 -20.54 3.94 8.08
CA LEU A 148 -20.58 3.84 6.64
C LEU A 148 -20.27 5.21 6.03
N VAL A 149 -19.28 5.29 5.15
CA VAL A 149 -18.99 6.49 4.35
C VAL A 149 -19.86 6.47 3.10
N ASN A 150 -20.63 7.54 2.88
CA ASN A 150 -21.45 7.78 1.69
C ASN A 150 -21.57 9.29 1.41
N GLY A 151 -21.35 9.72 0.17
CA GLY A 151 -21.43 11.12 -0.24
C GLY A 151 -20.48 12.03 0.54
N GLY A 152 -19.31 11.51 0.94
CA GLY A 152 -18.34 12.22 1.78
C GLY A 152 -18.77 12.45 3.24
N ARG A 153 -19.86 11.81 3.69
CA ARG A 153 -20.34 11.84 5.07
C ARG A 153 -20.30 10.46 5.71
N ARG A 154 -20.40 10.40 7.04
CA ARG A 154 -20.44 9.16 7.82
C ARG A 154 -21.80 8.99 8.52
N THR A 155 -22.42 7.81 8.38
CA THR A 155 -23.61 7.39 9.15
C THR A 155 -23.28 6.19 10.03
N ALA A 156 -23.86 6.12 11.22
CA ALA A 156 -23.67 4.97 12.09
C ALA A 156 -24.15 3.69 11.39
N ALA A 157 -23.43 2.58 11.57
CA ALA A 157 -23.72 1.31 10.93
C ALA A 157 -23.43 0.13 11.86
N SER A 158 -24.17 -0.96 11.67
CA SER A 158 -23.97 -2.24 12.36
C SER A 158 -23.32 -3.24 11.42
N GLN A 159 -22.01 -3.09 11.20
CA GLN A 159 -21.21 -3.97 10.33
C GLN A 159 -20.05 -4.56 11.12
N SER A 160 -19.86 -5.88 11.05
CA SER A 160 -18.79 -6.58 11.78
C SER A 160 -17.62 -7.02 10.89
N THR A 161 -17.83 -7.12 9.57
CA THR A 161 -16.82 -7.59 8.62
C THR A 161 -16.44 -6.51 7.62
N GLY A 162 -15.19 -6.55 7.13
CA GLY A 162 -14.69 -5.59 6.14
C GLY A 162 -14.49 -4.16 6.67
N VAL A 163 -14.68 -3.93 7.97
CA VAL A 163 -14.47 -2.62 8.61
C VAL A 163 -12.99 -2.25 8.60
N LYS A 164 -12.68 -1.05 8.12
CA LYS A 164 -11.33 -0.51 8.03
C LYS A 164 -11.06 0.36 9.26
N VAL A 165 -9.92 0.12 9.92
CA VAL A 165 -9.48 0.97 11.03
C VAL A 165 -8.67 2.13 10.47
N ILE A 166 -9.06 3.36 10.83
CA ILE A 166 -8.41 4.60 10.41
C ILE A 166 -8.07 5.46 11.63
N PRO A 167 -7.11 6.41 11.55
CA PRO A 167 -6.83 7.33 12.65
C PRO A 167 -8.08 8.11 13.06
N THR A 168 -8.25 8.35 14.37
CA THR A 168 -9.42 9.07 14.91
C THR A 168 -9.61 10.43 14.24
N ARG A 169 -8.53 11.20 14.03
CA ARG A 169 -8.60 12.50 13.32
C ARG A 169 -9.16 12.40 11.91
N VAL A 170 -8.91 11.29 11.21
CA VAL A 170 -9.38 11.08 9.83
C VAL A 170 -10.86 10.77 9.88
N LEU A 171 -11.26 9.91 10.82
CA LEU A 171 -12.66 9.62 11.05
C LEU A 171 -13.42 10.91 11.37
N ASP A 172 -12.92 11.75 12.27
CA ASP A 172 -13.54 13.01 12.71
C ASP A 172 -13.58 14.11 11.65
N ALA A 173 -12.68 14.06 10.68
CA ALA A 173 -12.73 14.95 9.52
C ALA A 173 -13.88 14.60 8.55
N ILE A 174 -14.47 13.40 8.64
CA ILE A 174 -15.63 13.00 7.84
C ILE A 174 -16.91 13.51 8.53
N PRO A 175 -17.67 14.45 7.93
CA PRO A 175 -18.87 15.01 8.56
C PRO A 175 -19.93 13.95 8.83
N LEU A 176 -20.70 14.13 9.91
CA LEU A 176 -21.90 13.33 10.15
C LEU A 176 -22.98 13.67 9.10
N ALA A 177 -23.75 12.65 8.70
CA ALA A 177 -24.89 12.84 7.80
C ALA A 177 -26.09 13.48 8.48
#